data_AF-A0A7C1ZFH7-F1
#
_entry.id   AF-A0A7C1ZFH7-F1
#
_cell.length_a   1.000
_cell.length_b   1.000
_cell.length_c   1.000
_cell.angle_alpha   90.00
_cell.angle_beta   90.00
_cell.angle_gamma   90.00
#
_symmetry.space_group_name_H-M   'P 1'
#
loop_
_entity.id
_entity.type
_entity.pdbx_description
1 polymer ?
#
loop_
_entity_poly.entity_id
_entity_poly.type
_entity_poly.pdbx_seq_one_letter_code
_entity_poly.pdbx_strand_id
1 'polypeptide(L)'
;MCIRDRFNESGYQTTDDNCYERLKDYEAHRINIDGLKYSPLRYISPAIRKGLDTKDLSDDECRYLRTLLRLTKLPKPPEARPYTLTDWFNLPWLRSVLGERHYLSTESPARLLVSFRVTIAATLSYLLEIREKWKQQPDLSWESNDGKMWFLDWNFQLIKHLGTFDAAGEPLDDITEVLCLDLVGYEQWSTIKTLIAEHGIERLRKVPYAGKQPNPWRCPVIFHPDNLSGYSKLDEQLMAWLMACEAIQPSDIPKFKTTHYAQEFNSSGRLIAMQCTYYKGRAGAIREPAMLVASDCWTKAQHTYLAGLPAAAPLFQSDVGRAAVLPDLRSDAKFAHSSLNKLLRLWHTPRLQARIRAALKRAEALPIFLDSMFGLQVGSQPYSLFKSRNSGVSNYNYETAVPRPLPRYVFSLTHIKTTAVHAGSDQYRDGDLINHHSHTSATEKHYYLTDANKDFVNRSGRITRLVLHDLQNVVYQPSISSIKRAVNDLELRSRVIEATGSEDAHVHPLHFPATRSDSDDLILVPDTVEQALVFIHSITQAEERYQHLLNQRPDWVERTLLPQLEWMSRTLLKMGSATKAQKEYAQIKLYLPPVFDHLLETLE
;
A
#
# COMPACT_ATOMS: atom_id res chain seq x y z
N MET A 1 21.17 -30.54 -39.22
CA MET A 1 22.30 -30.33 -38.27
C MET A 1 21.76 -30.57 -36.88
N CYS A 2 22.15 -31.67 -36.25
CA CYS A 2 21.50 -32.15 -35.04
C CYS A 2 21.92 -31.26 -33.85
N ILE A 3 21.05 -31.02 -32.88
CA ILE A 3 21.37 -30.22 -31.67
C ILE A 3 22.64 -30.75 -30.98
N ARG A 4 22.88 -32.05 -31.10
CA ARG A 4 24.08 -32.75 -30.64
C ARG A 4 25.38 -32.19 -31.24
N ASP A 5 25.39 -31.76 -32.50
CA ASP A 5 26.60 -31.35 -33.22
C ASP A 5 27.05 -29.94 -32.79
N ARG A 6 26.10 -29.03 -32.50
CA ARG A 6 26.41 -27.66 -32.05
C ARG A 6 26.93 -27.56 -30.61
N PHE A 7 26.61 -28.51 -29.74
CA PHE A 7 27.10 -28.49 -28.34
C PHE A 7 28.52 -29.07 -28.21
N ASN A 8 28.93 -29.96 -29.11
CA ASN A 8 30.29 -30.49 -29.07
C ASN A 8 31.34 -29.46 -29.53
N GLU A 9 30.94 -28.48 -30.35
CA GLU A 9 31.79 -27.35 -30.76
C GLU A 9 32.08 -26.36 -29.61
N SER A 10 31.33 -26.39 -28.51
CA SER A 10 31.51 -25.45 -27.38
C SER A 10 32.47 -25.94 -26.28
N GLY A 11 33.20 -27.04 -26.48
CA GLY A 11 34.19 -27.55 -25.53
C GLY A 11 33.62 -28.24 -24.29
N TYR A 12 32.32 -28.56 -24.28
CA TYR A 12 31.63 -29.21 -23.16
C TYR A 12 31.67 -30.74 -23.32
N GLN A 13 32.33 -31.47 -22.40
CA GLN A 13 32.40 -32.94 -22.46
C GLN A 13 31.05 -33.56 -22.04
N THR A 14 30.35 -34.16 -22.99
CA THR A 14 29.11 -34.90 -22.72
C THR A 14 29.41 -36.32 -22.28
N THR A 15 28.94 -36.71 -21.10
CA THR A 15 28.97 -38.08 -20.57
C THR A 15 27.54 -38.65 -20.54
N ASP A 16 27.39 -39.96 -20.35
CA ASP A 16 26.07 -40.58 -20.21
C ASP A 16 25.29 -40.03 -19.00
N ASP A 17 26.01 -39.56 -17.97
CA ASP A 17 25.44 -39.00 -16.74
C ASP A 17 24.83 -37.60 -16.93
N ASN A 18 25.35 -36.77 -17.84
CA ASN A 18 24.91 -35.37 -18.03
C ASN A 18 24.05 -35.15 -19.28
N CYS A 19 23.75 -36.20 -20.04
CA CYS A 19 23.10 -36.07 -21.35
C CYS A 19 21.70 -35.42 -21.28
N TYR A 20 21.00 -35.53 -20.14
CA TYR A 20 19.67 -34.94 -19.94
C TYR A 20 19.67 -33.53 -19.35
N GLU A 21 20.83 -32.96 -19.00
CA GLU A 21 20.94 -31.61 -18.42
C GLU A 21 21.09 -30.50 -19.48
N ARG A 22 21.27 -30.88 -20.75
CA ARG A 22 21.60 -29.97 -21.87
C ARG A 22 20.64 -28.80 -22.06
N LEU A 23 19.34 -29.01 -21.87
CA LEU A 23 18.36 -27.92 -21.96
C LEU A 23 18.50 -26.92 -20.81
N LYS A 24 18.87 -27.40 -19.62
CA LYS A 24 19.12 -26.56 -18.45
C LYS A 24 20.42 -25.79 -18.55
N ASP A 25 21.47 -26.42 -19.04
CA ASP A 25 22.75 -25.75 -19.26
C ASP A 25 22.62 -24.67 -20.34
N TYR A 26 21.91 -24.97 -21.42
CA TYR A 26 21.58 -23.98 -22.44
C TYR A 26 20.78 -22.81 -21.87
N GLU A 27 19.75 -23.09 -21.07
CA GLU A 27 18.96 -22.06 -20.38
C GLU A 27 19.84 -21.20 -19.47
N ALA A 28 20.70 -21.82 -18.66
CA ALA A 28 21.60 -21.13 -17.74
C ALA A 28 22.58 -20.22 -18.49
N HIS A 29 23.17 -20.70 -19.58
CA HIS A 29 24.03 -19.88 -20.45
C HIS A 29 23.27 -18.68 -21.02
N ARG A 30 22.08 -18.92 -21.61
CA ARG A 30 21.27 -17.86 -22.24
C ARG A 30 20.79 -16.80 -21.22
N ILE A 31 20.50 -17.20 -19.98
CA ILE A 31 20.02 -16.28 -18.95
C ILE A 31 21.20 -15.55 -18.28
N ASN A 32 22.22 -16.29 -17.83
CA ASN A 32 23.27 -15.73 -16.98
C ASN A 32 24.38 -15.04 -17.79
N ILE A 33 24.69 -15.54 -18.99
CA ILE A 33 25.76 -15.00 -19.84
C ILE A 33 25.17 -14.04 -20.86
N ASP A 34 24.11 -14.44 -21.59
CA ASP A 34 23.52 -13.60 -22.65
C ASP A 34 22.47 -12.61 -22.13
N GLY A 35 22.16 -12.63 -20.83
CA GLY A 35 21.27 -11.66 -20.17
C GLY A 35 19.79 -11.75 -20.58
N LEU A 36 19.33 -12.89 -21.09
CA LEU A 36 17.92 -13.04 -21.49
C LEU A 36 16.99 -13.02 -20.28
N LYS A 37 15.97 -12.17 -20.35
CA LYS A 37 14.95 -12.00 -19.29
C LYS A 37 14.02 -13.21 -19.12
N TYR A 38 13.90 -14.05 -20.15
CA TYR A 38 13.01 -15.21 -20.14
C TYR A 38 13.74 -16.46 -20.60
N SER A 39 13.37 -17.58 -19.98
CA SER A 39 13.84 -18.90 -20.39
C SER A 39 13.51 -19.20 -21.86
N PRO A 40 14.50 -19.58 -22.68
CA PRO A 40 14.26 -20.03 -24.06
C PRO A 40 13.52 -21.37 -24.12
N LEU A 41 13.50 -22.14 -23.01
CA LEU A 41 12.79 -23.41 -22.92
C LEU A 41 11.28 -23.28 -23.08
N ARG A 42 10.72 -22.07 -22.85
CA ARG A 42 9.32 -21.77 -23.15
C ARG A 42 8.93 -21.99 -24.62
N TYR A 43 9.88 -21.83 -25.53
CA TYR A 43 9.66 -22.01 -26.97
C TYR A 43 10.22 -23.34 -27.48
N ILE A 44 11.35 -23.76 -26.91
CA ILE A 44 12.02 -25.00 -27.30
C ILE A 44 11.22 -26.22 -26.85
N SER A 45 10.70 -26.25 -25.62
CA SER A 45 9.96 -27.43 -25.13
C SER A 45 8.68 -27.72 -25.93
N PRO A 46 7.85 -26.72 -26.30
CA PRO A 46 6.73 -26.95 -27.22
C PRO A 46 7.16 -27.37 -28.63
N ALA A 47 8.27 -26.83 -29.15
CA ALA A 47 8.79 -27.20 -30.46
C ALA A 47 9.25 -28.67 -30.49
N ILE A 48 9.98 -29.12 -29.47
CA ILE A 48 10.37 -30.54 -29.33
C ILE A 48 9.12 -31.42 -29.19
N ARG A 49 8.13 -31.03 -28.39
CA ARG A 49 6.87 -31.79 -28.26
C ARG A 49 6.14 -31.95 -29.58
N LYS A 50 6.08 -30.91 -30.41
CA LYS A 50 5.49 -30.99 -31.76
C LYS A 50 6.32 -31.84 -32.72
N GLY A 51 7.65 -31.83 -32.56
CA GLY A 51 8.57 -32.65 -33.35
C GLY A 51 8.51 -34.14 -33.00
N LEU A 52 8.04 -34.52 -31.81
CA LEU A 52 7.91 -35.93 -31.41
C LEU A 52 6.89 -36.72 -32.25
N ASP A 53 6.01 -36.03 -32.99
CA ASP A 53 4.99 -36.65 -33.84
C ASP A 53 5.47 -36.87 -35.29
N THR A 54 6.72 -36.51 -35.62
CA THR A 54 7.27 -36.72 -36.97
C THR A 54 7.77 -38.14 -37.17
N LYS A 55 7.57 -38.71 -38.35
CA LYS A 55 7.98 -40.07 -38.72
C LYS A 55 9.48 -40.24 -38.92
N ASP A 56 10.24 -39.15 -38.91
CA ASP A 56 11.67 -39.13 -39.21
C ASP A 56 12.56 -39.41 -37.99
N LEU A 57 11.95 -39.63 -36.81
CA LEU A 57 12.67 -39.93 -35.57
C LEU A 57 12.62 -41.43 -35.27
N SER A 58 13.77 -41.99 -34.88
CA SER A 58 13.84 -43.36 -34.35
C SER A 58 13.17 -43.46 -32.97
N ASP A 59 12.82 -44.69 -32.57
CA ASP A 59 12.21 -44.96 -31.26
C ASP A 59 13.12 -44.55 -30.10
N ASP A 60 14.43 -44.72 -30.24
CA ASP A 60 15.42 -44.35 -29.24
C ASP A 60 15.57 -42.82 -29.12
N GLU A 61 15.54 -42.09 -30.23
CA GLU A 61 15.52 -40.62 -30.23
C GLU A 61 14.24 -40.07 -29.60
N CYS A 62 13.09 -40.70 -29.90
CA CYS A 62 11.82 -40.37 -29.26
C CYS A 62 11.88 -40.61 -27.74
N ARG A 63 12.46 -41.74 -27.31
CA ARG A 63 12.62 -42.07 -25.88
C ARG A 63 13.55 -41.07 -25.18
N TYR A 64 14.66 -40.71 -25.81
CA TYR A 64 15.61 -39.72 -25.32
C TYR A 64 14.94 -38.34 -25.17
N LEU A 65 14.29 -37.83 -26.21
CA LEU A 65 13.63 -36.51 -26.18
C LEU A 65 12.48 -36.45 -25.17
N ARG A 66 11.70 -37.53 -25.02
CA ARG A 66 10.66 -37.63 -23.97
C ARG A 66 11.28 -37.60 -22.57
N THR A 67 12.39 -38.29 -22.37
CA THR A 67 13.11 -38.34 -21.08
C THR A 67 13.73 -36.98 -20.76
N LEU A 68 14.36 -36.35 -21.76
CA LEU A 68 14.90 -34.99 -21.69
C LEU A 68 13.82 -33.98 -21.28
N LEU A 69 12.64 -34.01 -21.93
CA LEU A 69 11.51 -33.13 -21.60
C LEU A 69 10.93 -33.40 -20.21
N ARG A 70 10.92 -34.66 -19.76
CA ARG A 70 10.41 -35.04 -18.43
C ARG A 70 11.33 -34.54 -17.31
N LEU A 71 12.65 -34.64 -17.51
CA LEU A 71 13.65 -34.23 -16.52
C LEU A 71 13.89 -32.72 -16.53
N THR A 72 13.69 -32.06 -17.68
CA THR A 72 13.81 -30.60 -17.79
C THR A 72 12.60 -29.89 -17.19
N LYS A 73 12.65 -29.57 -15.89
CA LYS A 73 11.64 -28.72 -15.25
C LYS A 73 11.76 -27.28 -15.75
N LEU A 74 10.73 -26.74 -16.41
CA LEU A 74 10.69 -25.32 -16.74
C LEU A 74 10.89 -24.50 -15.46
N PRO A 75 11.78 -23.48 -15.45
CA PRO A 75 11.86 -22.61 -14.30
C PRO A 75 10.49 -22.00 -14.07
N LYS A 76 10.08 -21.93 -12.79
CA LYS A 76 8.95 -21.08 -12.44
C LYS A 76 9.28 -19.69 -13.01
N PRO A 77 8.37 -19.06 -13.76
CA PRO A 77 8.61 -17.69 -14.17
C PRO A 77 9.01 -16.89 -12.93
N PRO A 78 9.97 -15.95 -13.04
CA PRO A 78 10.27 -15.06 -11.92
C PRO A 78 8.95 -14.50 -11.44
N GLU A 79 8.73 -14.53 -10.12
CA GLU A 79 7.48 -14.07 -9.53
C GLU A 79 7.18 -12.68 -10.07
N ALA A 80 6.00 -12.54 -10.68
CA ALA A 80 5.61 -11.30 -11.30
C ALA A 80 5.54 -10.25 -10.20
N ARG A 81 6.53 -9.35 -10.14
CA ARG A 81 6.50 -8.25 -9.16
C ARG A 81 5.19 -7.49 -9.35
N PRO A 82 4.35 -7.39 -8.31
CA PRO A 82 3.15 -6.58 -8.39
C PRO A 82 3.57 -5.14 -8.63
N TYR A 83 3.00 -4.50 -9.65
CA TYR A 83 3.21 -3.07 -9.92
C TYR A 83 2.03 -2.33 -9.31
N THR A 84 2.30 -1.44 -8.36
CA THR A 84 1.31 -0.58 -7.70
C THR A 84 1.42 0.87 -8.17
N LEU A 85 0.44 1.71 -7.84
CA LEU A 85 0.53 3.15 -8.00
C LEU A 85 1.66 3.72 -7.14
N THR A 86 1.91 3.15 -5.95
CA THR A 86 3.02 3.57 -5.09
C THR A 86 4.36 3.35 -5.79
N ASP A 87 4.52 2.22 -6.50
CA ASP A 87 5.72 1.94 -7.31
C ASP A 87 5.84 2.89 -8.51
N TRP A 88 4.71 3.25 -9.13
CA TRP A 88 4.68 4.17 -10.27
C TRP A 88 5.10 5.59 -9.87
N PHE A 89 4.72 6.04 -8.67
CA PHE A 89 5.16 7.32 -8.09
C PHE A 89 6.52 7.26 -7.39
N ASN A 90 7.18 6.10 -7.34
CA ASN A 90 8.51 5.95 -6.73
C ASN A 90 9.60 6.54 -7.64
N LEU A 91 9.58 7.86 -7.77
CA LEU A 91 10.51 8.68 -8.54
C LEU A 91 11.38 9.45 -7.53
N PRO A 92 12.65 9.07 -7.33
CA PRO A 92 13.49 9.67 -6.28
C PRO A 92 13.58 11.20 -6.35
N TRP A 93 13.56 11.77 -7.56
CA TRP A 93 13.61 13.21 -7.76
C TRP A 93 12.31 13.92 -7.35
N LEU A 94 11.15 13.24 -7.37
CA LEU A 94 9.85 13.81 -7.00
C LEU A 94 9.82 14.17 -5.50
N ARG A 95 10.62 13.49 -4.68
CA ARG A 95 10.83 13.80 -3.26
C ARG A 95 11.29 15.23 -3.03
N SER A 96 12.16 15.76 -3.89
CA SER A 96 12.63 17.15 -3.81
C SER A 96 11.54 18.17 -4.16
N VAL A 97 10.54 17.77 -4.94
CA VAL A 97 9.45 18.65 -5.40
C VAL A 97 8.29 18.67 -4.41
N LEU A 98 7.87 17.51 -3.90
CA LEU A 98 6.75 17.38 -2.95
C LEU A 98 7.17 17.66 -1.50
N GLY A 99 8.46 17.53 -1.22
CA GLY A 99 9.00 17.49 0.13
C GLY A 99 8.83 16.11 0.78
N GLU A 100 9.65 15.88 1.81
CA GLU A 100 9.80 14.59 2.50
C GLU A 100 8.46 13.96 2.91
N ARG A 101 7.65 14.73 3.64
CA ARG A 101 6.42 14.25 4.27
C ARG A 101 5.37 13.83 3.25
N HIS A 102 5.20 14.60 2.18
CA HIS A 102 4.23 14.28 1.12
C HIS A 102 4.70 13.09 0.29
N TYR A 103 5.99 13.05 -0.06
CA TYR A 103 6.58 11.92 -0.77
C TYR A 103 6.46 10.61 0.03
N LEU A 104 6.82 10.59 1.31
CA LEU A 104 6.64 9.39 2.13
C LEU A 104 5.16 8.97 2.26
N SER A 105 4.23 9.92 2.15
CA SER A 105 2.80 9.61 2.17
C SER A 105 2.32 8.90 0.90
N THR A 106 3.04 9.01 -0.23
CA THR A 106 2.74 8.22 -1.45
C THR A 106 3.11 6.75 -1.28
N GLU A 107 3.91 6.40 -0.27
CA GLU A 107 4.30 5.00 -0.01
C GLU A 107 3.21 4.18 0.68
N SER A 108 2.14 4.80 1.19
CA SER A 108 0.98 4.10 1.75
C SER A 108 -0.06 3.86 0.65
N PRO A 109 -0.25 2.60 0.19
CA PRO A 109 -1.30 2.26 -0.78
C PRO A 109 -2.68 2.74 -0.34
N ALA A 110 -3.03 2.64 0.95
CA ALA A 110 -4.32 3.10 1.44
C ALA A 110 -4.54 4.60 1.26
N ARG A 111 -3.59 5.43 1.72
CA ARG A 111 -3.70 6.90 1.59
C ARG A 111 -3.69 7.36 0.14
N LEU A 112 -2.80 6.77 -0.67
CA LEU A 112 -2.71 7.11 -2.09
C LEU A 112 -3.97 6.71 -2.85
N LEU A 113 -4.53 5.51 -2.58
CA LEU A 113 -5.73 5.03 -3.25
C LEU A 113 -6.95 5.90 -2.92
N VAL A 114 -7.16 6.28 -1.66
CA VAL A 114 -8.29 7.16 -1.30
C VAL A 114 -8.14 8.53 -1.97
N SER A 115 -6.94 9.12 -1.93
CA SER A 115 -6.64 10.38 -2.61
C SER A 115 -6.92 10.29 -4.12
N PHE A 116 -6.46 9.21 -4.76
CA PHE A 116 -6.72 8.90 -6.16
C PHE A 116 -8.21 8.79 -6.45
N ARG A 117 -8.90 7.88 -5.76
CA ARG A 117 -10.32 7.54 -6.00
C ARG A 117 -11.21 8.77 -5.86
N VAL A 118 -10.99 9.60 -4.85
CA VAL A 118 -11.75 10.85 -4.64
C VAL A 118 -11.46 11.87 -5.74
N THR A 119 -10.20 12.04 -6.14
CA THR A 119 -9.81 12.95 -7.23
C THR A 119 -10.46 12.55 -8.55
N ILE A 120 -10.41 11.26 -8.90
CA ILE A 120 -11.02 10.72 -10.12
C ILE A 120 -12.55 10.85 -10.07
N ALA A 121 -13.18 10.52 -8.94
CA ALA A 121 -14.63 10.63 -8.77
C ALA A 121 -15.13 12.07 -8.91
N ALA A 122 -14.49 13.01 -8.22
CA ALA A 122 -14.85 14.42 -8.30
C ALA A 122 -14.69 14.97 -9.73
N THR A 123 -13.63 14.53 -10.43
CA THR A 123 -13.41 14.89 -11.84
C THR A 123 -14.48 14.32 -12.76
N LEU A 124 -14.82 13.03 -12.60
CA LEU A 124 -15.85 12.39 -13.41
C LEU A 124 -17.22 13.05 -13.18
N SER A 125 -17.62 13.27 -11.92
CA SER A 125 -18.88 13.98 -11.61
C SER A 125 -18.92 15.37 -12.24
N TYR A 126 -17.82 16.12 -12.18
CA TYR A 126 -17.73 17.45 -12.79
C TYR A 126 -17.95 17.41 -14.31
N LEU A 127 -17.32 16.46 -15.00
CA LEU A 127 -17.49 16.29 -16.45
C LEU A 127 -18.90 15.81 -16.82
N LEU A 128 -19.51 14.93 -16.02
CA LEU A 128 -20.88 14.46 -16.22
C LEU A 128 -21.90 15.60 -16.06
N GLU A 129 -21.72 16.48 -15.07
CA GLU A 129 -22.56 17.68 -14.90
C GLU A 129 -22.45 18.63 -16.11
N ILE A 130 -21.25 18.84 -16.62
CA ILE A 130 -21.02 19.67 -17.82
C ILE A 130 -21.67 19.04 -19.05
N ARG A 131 -21.56 17.71 -19.19
CA ARG A 131 -22.18 16.97 -20.28
C ARG A 131 -23.70 17.07 -20.24
N GLU A 132 -24.30 16.98 -19.06
CA GLU A 132 -25.75 17.14 -18.91
C GLU A 132 -26.20 18.52 -19.38
N LYS A 133 -25.48 19.59 -19.01
CA LYS A 133 -25.74 20.95 -19.51
C LYS A 133 -25.58 21.05 -21.02
N TRP A 134 -24.61 20.35 -21.59
CA TRP A 134 -24.38 20.34 -23.04
C TRP A 134 -25.50 19.61 -23.80
N LYS A 135 -26.01 18.49 -23.27
CA LYS A 135 -27.13 17.73 -23.87
C LYS A 135 -28.45 18.50 -23.89
N GLN A 136 -28.64 19.46 -22.98
CA GLN A 136 -29.85 20.28 -22.89
C GLN A 136 -29.90 21.40 -23.96
N GLN A 137 -28.84 21.56 -24.75
CA GLN A 137 -28.75 22.60 -25.76
C GLN A 137 -29.38 22.14 -27.08
N PRO A 138 -30.01 23.05 -27.84
CA PRO A 138 -30.59 22.71 -29.14
C PRO A 138 -29.53 22.16 -30.08
N ASP A 139 -29.92 21.20 -30.93
CA ASP A 139 -29.02 20.58 -31.92
C ASP A 139 -28.36 21.67 -32.77
N LEU A 140 -27.05 21.83 -32.61
CA LEU A 140 -26.25 22.64 -33.51
C LEU A 140 -26.24 21.93 -34.85
N SER A 141 -27.08 22.37 -35.79
CA SER A 141 -27.12 21.84 -37.14
C SER A 141 -25.72 21.97 -37.77
N TRP A 142 -24.99 20.86 -37.82
CA TRP A 142 -23.69 20.77 -38.46
C TRP A 142 -23.82 19.89 -39.70
N GLU A 143 -23.55 20.48 -40.85
CA GLU A 143 -23.32 19.74 -42.08
C GLU A 143 -21.85 19.30 -42.07
N SER A 144 -21.63 17.98 -42.05
CA SER A 144 -20.29 17.38 -42.18
C SER A 144 -19.71 17.76 -43.54
N ASN A 145 -18.92 18.83 -43.58
CA ASN A 145 -17.88 18.92 -44.58
C ASN A 145 -16.81 17.91 -44.16
N ASP A 146 -16.67 16.81 -44.90
CA ASP A 146 -15.75 15.66 -44.72
C ASP A 146 -14.24 16.00 -44.70
N GLY A 147 -13.87 17.24 -44.39
CA GLY A 147 -12.50 17.70 -44.29
C GLY A 147 -11.83 17.36 -42.96
N LYS A 148 -10.52 17.11 -43.02
CA LYS A 148 -9.60 16.92 -41.85
C LYS A 148 -9.56 18.09 -40.85
N MET A 149 -10.34 19.15 -41.05
CA MET A 149 -10.36 20.39 -40.27
C MET A 149 -11.78 20.87 -39.93
N TRP A 150 -12.78 19.98 -39.91
CA TRP A 150 -14.16 20.28 -39.51
C TRP A 150 -14.25 21.02 -38.17
N PHE A 151 -13.35 20.69 -37.22
CA PHE A 151 -13.31 21.29 -35.89
C PHE A 151 -13.03 22.79 -35.91
N LEU A 152 -12.44 23.34 -36.98
CA LEU A 152 -12.20 24.77 -37.09
C LEU A 152 -13.51 25.57 -37.13
N ASP A 153 -14.52 25.06 -37.82
CA ASP A 153 -15.82 25.71 -37.93
C ASP A 153 -16.68 25.41 -36.70
N TRP A 154 -16.67 24.15 -36.27
CA TRP A 154 -17.42 23.69 -35.11
C TRP A 154 -17.03 24.44 -33.83
N ASN A 155 -15.73 24.54 -33.53
CA ASN A 155 -15.27 25.01 -32.22
C ASN A 155 -15.66 26.45 -31.92
N PHE A 156 -15.47 27.38 -32.87
CA PHE A 156 -15.77 28.79 -32.61
C PHE A 156 -17.29 29.02 -32.55
N GLN A 157 -18.07 28.27 -33.34
CA GLN A 157 -19.54 28.34 -33.28
C GLN A 157 -20.06 27.78 -31.96
N LEU A 158 -19.52 26.65 -31.51
CA LEU A 158 -19.86 26.06 -30.23
C LEU A 158 -19.53 27.00 -29.07
N ILE A 159 -18.35 27.64 -29.09
CA ILE A 159 -17.99 28.66 -28.10
C ILE A 159 -18.93 29.87 -28.18
N LYS A 160 -19.25 30.37 -29.37
CA LYS A 160 -20.21 31.48 -29.49
C LYS A 160 -21.58 31.15 -28.91
N HIS A 161 -22.04 29.93 -29.14
CA HIS A 161 -23.37 29.51 -28.75
C HIS A 161 -23.48 29.23 -27.25
N LEU A 162 -22.47 28.59 -26.66
CA LEU A 162 -22.50 28.12 -25.27
C LEU A 162 -21.63 28.90 -24.30
N GLY A 163 -20.66 29.66 -24.81
CA GLY A 163 -19.67 30.33 -24.00
C GLY A 163 -20.22 31.59 -23.33
N THR A 164 -20.06 31.66 -22.02
CA THR A 164 -20.39 32.84 -21.21
C THR A 164 -19.12 33.44 -20.63
N PHE A 165 -18.89 34.73 -20.91
CA PHE A 165 -17.67 35.42 -20.54
C PHE A 165 -17.96 36.74 -19.82
N ASP A 166 -17.06 37.11 -18.91
CA ASP A 166 -17.09 38.43 -18.27
C ASP A 166 -16.47 39.52 -19.16
N ALA A 167 -16.43 40.76 -18.67
CA ALA A 167 -15.84 41.89 -19.40
C ALA A 167 -14.32 41.73 -19.66
N ALA A 168 -13.63 40.88 -18.91
CA ALA A 168 -12.21 40.56 -19.12
C ALA A 168 -12.02 39.35 -20.06
N GLY A 169 -13.10 38.76 -20.57
CA GLY A 169 -13.08 37.55 -21.40
C GLY A 169 -12.84 36.26 -20.60
N GLU A 170 -12.97 36.29 -19.27
CA GLU A 170 -12.87 35.08 -18.44
C GLU A 170 -14.17 34.26 -18.45
N PRO A 171 -14.08 32.91 -18.43
CA PRO A 171 -15.24 32.05 -18.34
C PRO A 171 -16.06 32.28 -17.06
N LEU A 172 -17.35 32.56 -17.20
CA LEU A 172 -18.28 32.79 -16.09
C LEU A 172 -18.85 31.49 -15.50
N ASP A 173 -18.88 30.40 -16.27
CA ASP A 173 -19.39 29.11 -15.83
C ASP A 173 -18.45 27.93 -16.12
N ASP A 174 -18.78 26.77 -15.52
CA ASP A 174 -17.98 25.54 -15.60
C ASP A 174 -17.93 24.98 -17.03
N ILE A 175 -19.02 25.10 -17.80
CA ILE A 175 -19.07 24.58 -19.17
C ILE A 175 -18.18 25.41 -20.10
N THR A 176 -18.19 26.73 -19.95
CA THR A 176 -17.36 27.66 -20.72
C THR A 176 -15.87 27.45 -20.42
N GLU A 177 -15.51 27.24 -19.15
CA GLU A 177 -14.12 26.95 -18.77
C GLU A 177 -13.61 25.69 -19.47
N VAL A 178 -14.40 24.61 -19.47
CA VAL A 178 -14.00 23.34 -20.13
C VAL A 178 -14.07 23.44 -21.65
N LEU A 179 -15.01 24.20 -22.23
CA LEU A 179 -15.06 24.49 -23.66
C LEU A 179 -13.76 25.15 -24.11
N CYS A 180 -13.31 26.18 -23.39
CA CYS A 180 -12.07 26.89 -23.71
C CYS A 180 -10.84 25.98 -23.61
N LEU A 181 -10.80 25.11 -22.60
CA LEU A 181 -9.71 24.14 -22.42
C LEU A 181 -9.64 23.08 -23.53
N ASP A 182 -10.79 22.60 -23.99
CA ASP A 182 -10.87 21.51 -24.98
C ASP A 182 -10.71 22.00 -26.42
N LEU A 183 -11.25 23.18 -26.72
CA LEU A 183 -11.39 23.70 -28.09
C LEU A 183 -10.28 24.67 -28.50
N VAL A 184 -9.60 25.30 -27.55
CA VAL A 184 -8.56 26.32 -27.80
C VAL A 184 -7.18 25.81 -27.38
N GLY A 185 -6.19 26.05 -28.24
CA GLY A 185 -4.78 25.79 -27.94
C GLY A 185 -4.29 26.65 -26.78
N TYR A 186 -3.51 26.05 -25.87
CA TYR A 186 -3.06 26.71 -24.64
C TYR A 186 -2.35 28.05 -24.88
N GLU A 187 -1.40 28.08 -25.81
CA GLU A 187 -0.64 29.29 -26.18
C GLU A 187 -1.52 30.38 -26.81
N GLN A 188 -2.67 30.01 -27.37
CA GLN A 188 -3.58 30.92 -28.05
C GLN A 188 -4.73 31.39 -27.16
N TRP A 189 -4.89 30.82 -25.96
CA TRP A 189 -6.01 31.14 -25.07
C TRP A 189 -5.99 32.60 -24.61
N SER A 190 -4.83 33.12 -24.21
CA SER A 190 -4.67 34.51 -23.80
C SER A 190 -5.13 35.49 -24.89
N THR A 191 -4.76 35.21 -26.14
CA THR A 191 -5.16 36.04 -27.27
C THR A 191 -6.65 35.96 -27.56
N ILE A 192 -7.25 34.75 -27.50
CA ILE A 192 -8.70 34.59 -27.68
C ILE A 192 -9.47 35.31 -26.57
N LYS A 193 -8.99 35.22 -25.33
CA LYS A 193 -9.54 35.97 -24.20
C LYS A 193 -9.50 37.48 -24.44
N THR A 194 -8.37 38.04 -24.89
CA THR A 194 -8.27 39.46 -25.24
C THR A 194 -9.25 39.85 -26.35
N LEU A 195 -9.37 39.03 -27.40
CA LEU A 195 -10.33 39.27 -28.48
C LEU A 195 -11.78 39.30 -27.97
N ILE A 196 -12.15 38.40 -27.06
CA ILE A 196 -13.48 38.38 -26.46
C ILE A 196 -13.69 39.64 -25.60
N ALA A 197 -12.69 40.05 -24.82
CA ALA A 197 -12.77 41.25 -23.99
C ALA A 197 -12.92 42.55 -24.82
N GLU A 198 -12.18 42.67 -25.92
CA GLU A 198 -12.15 43.89 -26.75
C GLU A 198 -13.33 44.00 -27.73
N HIS A 199 -13.84 42.86 -28.21
CA HIS A 199 -14.77 42.83 -29.35
C HIS A 199 -16.07 42.08 -29.05
N GLY A 200 -16.18 41.44 -27.89
CA GLY A 200 -17.28 40.56 -27.55
C GLY A 200 -17.20 39.22 -28.28
N ILE A 201 -17.89 38.22 -27.72
CA ILE A 201 -17.93 36.86 -28.26
C ILE A 201 -18.51 36.79 -29.69
N GLU A 202 -19.45 37.67 -30.01
CA GLU A 202 -20.12 37.72 -31.31
C GLU A 202 -19.16 37.97 -32.49
N ARG A 203 -18.05 38.66 -32.22
CA ARG A 203 -17.04 38.99 -33.23
C ARG A 203 -15.96 37.94 -33.41
N LEU A 204 -15.99 36.85 -32.64
CA LEU A 204 -15.07 35.71 -32.79
C LEU A 204 -15.22 35.08 -34.19
N ARG A 205 -14.14 34.60 -34.80
CA ARG A 205 -14.16 34.07 -36.18
C ARG A 205 -13.37 32.75 -36.28
N LYS A 206 -13.66 31.97 -37.31
CA LYS A 206 -12.90 30.76 -37.70
C LYS A 206 -11.39 31.01 -37.79
N VAL A 207 -11.02 32.15 -38.36
CA VAL A 207 -9.64 32.63 -38.39
C VAL A 207 -9.63 33.95 -37.64
N PRO A 208 -9.35 33.94 -36.32
CA PRO A 208 -9.44 35.14 -35.51
C PRO A 208 -8.26 36.11 -35.73
N TYR A 209 -7.25 35.71 -36.52
CA TYR A 209 -6.04 36.48 -36.79
C TYR A 209 -5.93 36.89 -38.26
N ALA A 210 -5.40 38.09 -38.51
CA ALA A 210 -4.88 38.46 -39.82
C ALA A 210 -3.37 38.08 -39.88
N GLY A 211 -2.98 37.17 -40.80
CA GLY A 211 -1.56 36.83 -41.06
C GLY A 211 -1.16 35.37 -40.75
N LYS A 212 0.15 35.12 -40.57
CA LYS A 212 0.77 33.76 -40.43
C LYS A 212 0.66 33.14 -39.01
N GLN A 213 -0.24 33.61 -38.15
CA GLN A 213 -0.43 33.04 -36.82
C GLN A 213 -1.05 31.64 -36.92
N PRO A 214 -0.63 30.67 -36.09
CA PRO A 214 -1.24 29.33 -36.07
C PRO A 214 -2.71 29.42 -35.63
N ASN A 215 -3.57 28.64 -36.27
CA ASN A 215 -4.99 28.60 -35.93
C ASN A 215 -5.18 28.15 -34.46
N PRO A 216 -5.99 28.88 -33.66
CA PRO A 216 -6.14 28.58 -32.24
C PRO A 216 -7.02 27.36 -31.96
N TRP A 217 -7.89 26.98 -32.89
CA TRP A 217 -8.86 25.90 -32.70
C TRP A 217 -8.18 24.53 -32.78
N ARG A 218 -8.59 23.61 -31.90
CA ARG A 218 -8.02 22.26 -31.78
C ARG A 218 -9.11 21.21 -31.84
N CYS A 219 -8.78 20.02 -32.35
CA CYS A 219 -9.75 18.93 -32.36
C CYS A 219 -10.22 18.61 -30.90
N PRO A 220 -11.55 18.70 -30.63
CA PRO A 220 -12.08 18.43 -29.30
C PRO A 220 -11.91 16.96 -28.93
N VAL A 221 -11.76 16.71 -27.62
CA VAL A 221 -11.78 15.34 -27.07
C VAL A 221 -13.03 15.14 -26.21
N ILE A 222 -13.48 16.19 -25.51
CA ILE A 222 -14.65 16.15 -24.63
C ILE A 222 -15.90 16.50 -25.45
N PHE A 223 -15.87 17.66 -26.14
CA PHE A 223 -16.99 18.22 -26.91
C PHE A 223 -16.98 17.80 -28.40
N HIS A 224 -16.49 16.61 -28.69
CA HIS A 224 -16.56 16.05 -30.04
C HIS A 224 -18.01 15.71 -30.38
N PRO A 225 -18.53 16.03 -31.59
CA PRO A 225 -19.92 15.74 -31.98
C PRO A 225 -20.37 14.30 -31.71
N ASP A 226 -19.52 13.30 -32.02
CA ASP A 226 -19.77 11.88 -31.72
C ASP A 226 -20.02 11.59 -30.23
N ASN A 227 -19.53 12.44 -29.32
CA ASN A 227 -19.74 12.29 -27.89
C ASN A 227 -21.07 12.92 -27.42
N LEU A 228 -21.89 13.53 -28.29
CA LEU A 228 -23.14 14.17 -27.86
C LEU A 228 -24.11 13.15 -27.24
N SER A 229 -24.24 11.99 -27.88
CA SER A 229 -25.06 10.86 -27.43
C SER A 229 -24.32 9.88 -26.50
N GLY A 230 -23.01 10.04 -26.34
CA GLY A 230 -22.14 9.11 -25.62
C GLY A 230 -21.23 9.77 -24.59
N TYR A 231 -20.21 9.03 -24.18
CA TYR A 231 -19.16 9.49 -23.29
C TYR A 231 -17.86 9.69 -24.05
N SER A 232 -17.07 10.69 -23.64
CA SER A 232 -15.75 10.86 -24.22
C SER A 232 -14.81 9.77 -23.74
N LYS A 233 -13.72 9.54 -24.49
CA LYS A 233 -12.63 8.66 -24.05
C LYS A 233 -12.09 9.03 -22.65
N LEU A 234 -12.14 10.30 -22.27
CA LEU A 234 -11.70 10.74 -20.94
C LEU A 234 -12.67 10.27 -19.85
N ASP A 235 -13.97 10.42 -20.06
CA ASP A 235 -15.01 9.97 -19.12
C ASP A 235 -14.92 8.45 -18.91
N GLU A 236 -14.81 7.70 -20.01
CA GLU A 236 -14.61 6.26 -20.01
C GLU A 236 -13.35 5.85 -19.24
N GLN A 237 -12.24 6.56 -19.43
CA GLN A 237 -10.99 6.27 -18.73
C GLN A 237 -11.09 6.50 -17.22
N LEU A 238 -11.75 7.58 -16.80
CA LEU A 238 -11.99 7.90 -15.38
C LEU A 238 -12.90 6.85 -14.74
N MET A 239 -13.97 6.44 -15.44
CA MET A 239 -14.84 5.34 -15.00
C MET A 239 -14.08 4.02 -14.85
N ALA A 240 -13.26 3.64 -15.84
CA ALA A 240 -12.43 2.45 -15.78
C ALA A 240 -11.43 2.47 -14.60
N TRP A 241 -10.88 3.64 -14.28
CA TRP A 241 -10.02 3.83 -13.11
C TRP A 241 -10.78 3.64 -11.78
N LEU A 242 -12.01 4.13 -11.66
CA LEU A 242 -12.85 3.89 -10.48
C LEU A 242 -13.17 2.40 -10.30
N MET A 243 -13.52 1.71 -11.39
CA MET A 243 -13.75 0.26 -11.36
C MET A 243 -12.50 -0.53 -10.96
N ALA A 244 -11.31 -0.10 -11.40
CA ALA A 244 -10.07 -0.73 -10.96
C ALA A 244 -9.81 -0.53 -9.45
N CYS A 245 -10.31 0.55 -8.84
CA CYS A 245 -10.24 0.77 -7.39
C CYS A 245 -11.07 -0.25 -6.59
N GLU A 246 -12.05 -0.91 -7.21
CA GLU A 246 -12.87 -1.97 -6.60
C GLU A 246 -12.18 -3.34 -6.65
N ALA A 247 -10.89 -3.36 -6.97
CA ALA A 247 -10.10 -4.56 -7.19
C ALA A 247 -10.64 -5.48 -8.32
N ILE A 248 -11.45 -4.94 -9.24
CA ILE A 248 -11.93 -5.63 -10.44
C ILE A 248 -10.74 -5.98 -11.35
N GLN A 249 -10.81 -7.13 -12.00
CA GLN A 249 -9.75 -7.60 -12.87
C GLN A 249 -9.56 -6.68 -14.10
N PRO A 250 -8.36 -6.12 -14.34
CA PRO A 250 -8.11 -5.20 -15.46
C PRO A 250 -8.49 -5.72 -16.85
N SER A 251 -8.26 -7.01 -17.11
CA SER A 251 -8.57 -7.64 -18.40
C SER A 251 -10.07 -7.82 -18.66
N ASP A 252 -10.89 -7.67 -17.62
CA ASP A 252 -12.34 -7.85 -17.69
C ASP A 252 -13.08 -6.51 -17.71
N ILE A 253 -12.53 -5.44 -17.12
CA ILE A 253 -13.12 -4.08 -17.13
C ILE A 253 -13.64 -3.65 -18.52
N PRO A 254 -12.89 -3.76 -19.63
CA PRO A 254 -13.38 -3.33 -20.95
C PRO A 254 -14.64 -4.07 -21.45
N LYS A 255 -14.98 -5.22 -20.87
CA LYS A 255 -16.10 -6.07 -21.28
C LYS A 255 -17.39 -5.76 -20.51
N PHE A 256 -17.36 -4.82 -19.58
CA PHE A 256 -18.48 -4.54 -18.72
C PHE A 256 -19.64 -3.90 -19.48
N LYS A 257 -20.84 -4.20 -18.97
CA LYS A 257 -22.13 -3.68 -19.40
C LYS A 257 -22.90 -3.16 -18.18
N THR A 258 -23.87 -2.28 -18.40
CA THR A 258 -24.66 -1.67 -17.30
C THR A 258 -25.34 -2.73 -16.42
N THR A 259 -25.71 -3.88 -16.99
CA THR A 259 -26.30 -5.03 -16.29
C THR A 259 -25.39 -5.73 -15.28
N HIS A 260 -24.08 -5.46 -15.27
CA HIS A 260 -23.18 -6.01 -14.25
C HIS A 260 -23.29 -5.28 -12.91
N TYR A 261 -24.00 -4.15 -12.87
CA TYR A 261 -24.26 -3.39 -11.65
C TYR A 261 -25.74 -3.50 -11.29
N ALA A 262 -26.02 -4.13 -10.14
CA ALA A 262 -27.31 -4.03 -9.48
C ALA A 262 -27.35 -2.74 -8.65
N GLN A 263 -28.49 -2.03 -8.68
CA GLN A 263 -28.68 -0.76 -7.99
C GLN A 263 -29.85 -0.88 -7.02
N GLU A 264 -29.65 -0.46 -5.77
CA GLU A 264 -30.67 -0.47 -4.72
C GLU A 264 -31.06 0.97 -4.37
N PHE A 265 -32.37 1.22 -4.27
CA PHE A 265 -32.94 2.53 -3.99
C PHE A 265 -33.84 2.48 -2.77
N ASN A 266 -33.92 3.60 -2.04
CA ASN A 266 -34.88 3.76 -0.97
C ASN A 266 -36.30 4.04 -1.52
N SER A 267 -37.29 4.11 -0.63
CA SER A 267 -38.67 4.44 -0.99
C SER A 267 -38.85 5.80 -1.66
N SER A 268 -37.90 6.73 -1.50
CA SER A 268 -37.90 8.04 -2.17
C SER A 268 -37.12 8.06 -3.48
N GLY A 269 -36.71 6.89 -4.01
CA GLY A 269 -35.96 6.76 -5.27
C GLY A 269 -34.49 7.18 -5.21
N ARG A 270 -33.94 7.40 -4.00
CA ARG A 270 -32.53 7.73 -3.79
C ARG A 270 -31.69 6.46 -3.68
N LEU A 271 -30.58 6.41 -4.40
CA LEU A 271 -29.62 5.30 -4.36
C LEU A 271 -29.14 5.07 -2.91
N ILE A 272 -29.15 3.81 -2.49
CA ILE A 272 -28.60 3.32 -1.21
C ILE A 272 -27.25 2.66 -1.46
N ALA A 273 -27.22 1.70 -2.39
CA ALA A 273 -26.04 0.90 -2.67
C ALA A 273 -26.02 0.43 -4.13
N MET A 274 -24.83 0.06 -4.60
CA MET A 274 -24.64 -0.64 -5.86
C MET A 274 -23.77 -1.87 -5.65
N GLN A 275 -24.13 -2.97 -6.29
CA GLN A 275 -23.36 -4.21 -6.25
C GLN A 275 -22.92 -4.60 -7.64
N CYS A 276 -21.63 -4.86 -7.79
CA CYS A 276 -21.04 -5.37 -9.01
C CYS A 276 -21.01 -6.90 -8.98
N THR A 277 -21.46 -7.55 -10.05
CA THR A 277 -21.35 -9.00 -10.23
C THR A 277 -20.86 -9.28 -11.64
N TYR A 278 -19.74 -10.00 -11.78
CA TYR A 278 -19.18 -10.32 -13.11
C TYR A 278 -18.50 -11.69 -13.17
N TYR A 279 -18.46 -12.26 -14.37
CA TYR A 279 -17.74 -13.51 -14.63
C TYR A 279 -16.25 -13.23 -14.92
N LYS A 280 -15.37 -13.77 -14.08
CA LYS A 280 -13.91 -13.65 -14.27
C LYS A 280 -13.39 -14.80 -15.11
N GLY A 281 -13.16 -14.54 -16.41
CA GLY A 281 -12.81 -15.58 -17.39
C GLY A 281 -11.64 -16.48 -17.00
N ARG A 282 -10.52 -15.91 -16.52
CA ARG A 282 -9.33 -16.69 -16.13
C ARG A 282 -9.49 -17.53 -14.85
N ALA A 283 -10.50 -17.23 -14.04
CA ALA A 283 -10.79 -17.97 -12.82
C ALA A 283 -11.98 -18.92 -12.97
N GLY A 284 -12.71 -18.84 -14.09
CA GLY A 284 -13.88 -19.68 -14.34
C GLY A 284 -15.05 -19.43 -13.40
N ALA A 285 -15.10 -18.30 -12.69
CA ALA A 285 -16.03 -18.07 -11.58
C ALA A 285 -16.63 -16.66 -11.59
N ILE A 286 -17.85 -16.55 -11.05
CA ILE A 286 -18.50 -15.27 -10.75
C ILE A 286 -17.79 -14.61 -9.56
N ARG A 287 -17.64 -13.30 -9.62
CA ARG A 287 -17.00 -12.48 -8.59
C ARG A 287 -17.88 -11.29 -8.26
N GLU A 288 -17.89 -10.96 -6.98
CA GLU A 288 -18.67 -9.88 -6.40
C GLU A 288 -17.72 -8.99 -5.59
N PRO A 289 -17.23 -7.89 -6.19
CA PRO A 289 -16.49 -6.87 -5.47
C PRO A 289 -17.28 -6.32 -4.27
N ALA A 290 -16.57 -5.63 -3.37
CA ALA A 290 -17.19 -4.96 -2.23
C ALA A 290 -18.34 -4.04 -2.70
N MET A 291 -19.44 -4.07 -1.96
CA MET A 291 -20.61 -3.25 -2.25
C MET A 291 -20.26 -1.76 -2.17
N LEU A 292 -20.77 -0.98 -3.12
CA LEU A 292 -20.57 0.46 -3.20
C LEU A 292 -21.69 1.18 -2.46
N VAL A 293 -21.34 2.02 -1.49
CA VAL A 293 -22.32 2.74 -0.68
C VAL A 293 -22.59 4.11 -1.29
N ALA A 294 -23.86 4.53 -1.38
CA ALA A 294 -24.26 5.78 -2.01
C ALA A 294 -23.84 7.05 -1.24
N SER A 295 -23.34 6.92 0.00
CA SER A 295 -22.70 8.03 0.72
C SER A 295 -21.46 8.53 -0.01
N ASP A 296 -20.74 7.63 -0.67
CA ASP A 296 -19.44 7.90 -1.22
C ASP A 296 -19.51 8.67 -2.54
N CYS A 297 -18.56 9.58 -2.75
CA CYS A 297 -18.51 10.38 -3.97
C CYS A 297 -18.24 9.54 -5.23
N TRP A 298 -17.42 8.49 -5.13
CA TRP A 298 -17.14 7.58 -6.26
C TRP A 298 -18.36 6.77 -6.66
N THR A 299 -19.19 6.34 -5.70
CA THR A 299 -20.42 5.59 -6.01
C THR A 299 -21.41 6.48 -6.76
N LYS A 300 -21.56 7.73 -6.33
CA LYS A 300 -22.41 8.71 -7.02
C LYS A 300 -21.92 8.98 -8.44
N ALA A 301 -20.61 9.20 -8.63
CA ALA A 301 -20.01 9.39 -9.95
C ALA A 301 -20.31 8.20 -10.89
N GLN A 302 -20.08 6.97 -10.41
CA GLN A 302 -20.35 5.76 -11.17
C GLN A 302 -21.84 5.58 -11.47
N HIS A 303 -22.71 5.87 -10.51
CA HIS A 303 -24.15 5.80 -10.71
C HIS A 303 -24.61 6.78 -11.80
N THR A 304 -24.19 8.04 -11.75
CA THR A 304 -24.52 9.04 -12.76
C THR A 304 -23.99 8.64 -14.15
N TYR A 305 -22.80 8.04 -14.22
CA TYR A 305 -22.26 7.48 -15.45
C TYR A 305 -23.12 6.33 -16.00
N LEU A 306 -23.54 5.40 -15.14
CA LEU A 306 -24.37 4.27 -15.57
C LEU A 306 -25.77 4.70 -15.98
N ALA A 307 -26.36 5.67 -15.28
CA ALA A 307 -27.69 6.19 -15.55
C ALA A 307 -27.78 6.92 -16.90
N GLY A 308 -26.66 7.46 -17.40
CA GLY A 308 -26.60 8.09 -18.71
C GLY A 308 -26.44 7.12 -19.88
N LEU A 309 -26.37 5.80 -19.62
CA LEU A 309 -26.28 4.76 -20.65
C LEU A 309 -27.58 3.95 -20.76
N PRO A 310 -27.90 3.43 -21.96
CA PRO A 310 -29.00 2.48 -22.12
C PRO A 310 -28.81 1.20 -21.30
N ALA A 311 -29.94 0.53 -21.01
CA ALA A 311 -29.91 -0.78 -20.38
C ALA A 311 -29.14 -1.80 -21.26
N ALA A 312 -28.30 -2.62 -20.62
CA ALA A 312 -27.40 -3.59 -21.25
C ALA A 312 -26.34 -3.03 -22.22
N ALA A 313 -26.17 -1.70 -22.29
CA ALA A 313 -25.12 -1.09 -23.08
C ALA A 313 -23.71 -1.41 -22.53
N PRO A 314 -22.69 -1.53 -23.40
CA PRO A 314 -21.30 -1.58 -22.96
C PRO A 314 -20.93 -0.29 -22.22
N LEU A 315 -20.13 -0.40 -21.15
CA LEU A 315 -19.67 0.77 -20.39
C LEU A 315 -18.65 1.61 -21.17
N PHE A 316 -17.94 0.98 -22.11
CA PHE A 316 -16.80 1.56 -22.82
C PHE A 316 -16.90 1.28 -24.31
N GLN A 317 -16.73 2.31 -25.12
CA GLN A 317 -16.59 2.22 -26.57
C GLN A 317 -15.11 2.30 -26.99
N SER A 318 -14.27 2.94 -26.16
CA SER A 318 -12.84 3.08 -26.39
C SER A 318 -12.01 2.01 -25.66
N ASP A 319 -10.77 1.80 -26.13
CA ASP A 319 -9.81 0.91 -25.48
C ASP A 319 -9.25 1.56 -24.19
N VAL A 320 -9.96 1.33 -23.08
CA VAL A 320 -9.59 1.76 -21.72
C VAL A 320 -8.56 0.84 -21.04
N GLY A 321 -8.28 -0.33 -21.63
CA GLY A 321 -7.38 -1.33 -21.06
C GLY A 321 -5.90 -1.03 -21.32
N ARG A 322 -5.61 -0.33 -22.42
CA ARG A 322 -4.25 0.00 -22.84
C ARG A 322 -3.70 1.23 -22.12
N ALA A 323 -2.59 1.04 -21.39
CA ALA A 323 -1.85 2.16 -20.81
C ALA A 323 -1.33 3.11 -21.90
N ALA A 324 -1.63 4.40 -21.74
CA ALA A 324 -1.15 5.44 -22.63
C ALA A 324 0.35 5.69 -22.45
N VAL A 325 1.04 6.05 -23.54
CA VAL A 325 2.42 6.57 -23.46
C VAL A 325 2.38 7.90 -22.71
N LEU A 326 3.32 8.11 -21.80
CA LEU A 326 3.38 9.36 -21.07
C LEU A 326 3.71 10.50 -22.06
N PRO A 327 2.84 11.52 -22.16
CA PRO A 327 3.08 12.67 -23.02
C PRO A 327 4.15 13.59 -22.41
N ASP A 328 4.58 14.58 -23.18
CA ASP A 328 5.35 15.68 -22.61
C ASP A 328 4.43 16.53 -21.72
N LEU A 329 4.77 16.62 -20.44
CA LEU A 329 3.98 17.29 -19.40
C LEU A 329 4.39 18.75 -19.19
N ARG A 330 5.45 19.20 -19.88
CA ARG A 330 5.98 20.56 -19.77
C ARG A 330 5.04 21.53 -20.47
N SER A 331 4.91 22.73 -19.89
CA SER A 331 3.96 23.77 -20.31
C SER A 331 4.24 24.34 -21.71
N ASP A 332 5.47 24.17 -22.22
CA ASP A 332 5.97 24.66 -23.51
C ASP A 332 5.91 23.61 -24.63
N ALA A 333 5.35 22.42 -24.36
CA ALA A 333 5.37 21.32 -25.32
C ALA A 333 4.34 21.51 -26.45
N LYS A 334 4.82 21.67 -27.68
CA LYS A 334 4.07 21.77 -28.95
C LYS A 334 3.08 20.62 -29.25
N PHE A 335 3.05 19.57 -28.43
CA PHE A 335 2.23 18.35 -28.61
C PHE A 335 1.27 18.10 -27.44
N ALA A 336 0.65 19.16 -26.92
CA ALA A 336 -0.26 19.16 -25.76
C ALA A 336 -1.65 18.52 -26.00
N HIS A 337 -1.76 17.51 -26.86
CA HIS A 337 -3.06 16.97 -27.31
C HIS A 337 -3.46 15.62 -26.67
N SER A 338 -2.63 15.08 -25.78
CA SER A 338 -2.97 13.83 -25.09
C SER A 338 -4.12 14.04 -24.10
N SER A 339 -4.93 13.00 -23.88
CA SER A 339 -6.00 13.02 -22.87
C SER A 339 -5.46 13.32 -21.47
N LEU A 340 -4.23 12.89 -21.14
CA LEU A 340 -3.60 13.21 -19.86
C LEU A 340 -3.24 14.70 -19.71
N ASN A 341 -2.73 15.35 -20.78
CA ASN A 341 -2.46 16.78 -20.72
C ASN A 341 -3.75 17.59 -20.56
N LYS A 342 -4.83 17.18 -21.23
CA LYS A 342 -6.16 17.77 -21.03
C LYS A 342 -6.65 17.59 -19.59
N LEU A 343 -6.50 16.38 -19.03
CA LEU A 343 -6.86 16.07 -17.64
C LEU A 343 -6.05 16.90 -16.63
N LEU A 344 -4.73 17.03 -16.82
CA LEU A 344 -3.88 17.87 -15.96
C LEU A 344 -4.27 19.34 -16.03
N ARG A 345 -4.54 19.86 -17.24
CA ARG A 345 -5.04 21.25 -17.41
C ARG A 345 -6.38 21.44 -16.73
N LEU A 346 -7.27 20.47 -16.82
CA LEU A 346 -8.56 20.50 -16.13
C LEU A 346 -8.37 20.54 -14.62
N TRP A 347 -7.45 19.75 -14.06
CA TRP A 347 -7.12 19.77 -12.63
C TRP A 347 -6.50 21.08 -12.15
N HIS A 348 -5.85 21.85 -13.03
CA HIS A 348 -5.34 23.19 -12.72
C HIS A 348 -6.43 24.26 -12.66
N THR A 349 -7.65 23.98 -13.13
CA THR A 349 -8.74 24.97 -13.04
C THR A 349 -9.11 25.23 -11.58
N PRO A 350 -9.27 26.49 -11.16
CA PRO A 350 -9.64 26.82 -9.78
C PRO A 350 -10.94 26.16 -9.34
N ARG A 351 -11.93 26.08 -10.24
CA ARG A 351 -13.25 25.52 -9.96
C ARG A 351 -13.22 24.03 -9.67
N LEU A 352 -12.58 23.25 -10.55
CA LEU A 352 -12.44 21.82 -10.31
C LEU A 352 -11.52 21.55 -9.13
N GLN A 353 -10.41 22.28 -8.99
CA GLN A 353 -9.51 22.10 -7.86
C GLN A 353 -10.20 22.34 -6.51
N ALA A 354 -11.05 23.38 -6.42
CA ALA A 354 -11.87 23.64 -5.23
C ALA A 354 -12.84 22.47 -4.95
N ARG A 355 -13.50 21.93 -5.98
CA ARG A 355 -14.39 20.76 -5.85
C ARG A 355 -13.63 19.50 -5.38
N ILE A 356 -12.47 19.21 -5.97
CA ILE A 356 -11.61 18.08 -5.58
C ILE A 356 -11.18 18.23 -4.12
N ARG A 357 -10.67 19.40 -3.72
CA ARG A 357 -10.25 19.67 -2.34
C ARG A 357 -11.40 19.55 -1.35
N ALA A 358 -12.59 20.03 -1.71
CA ALA A 358 -13.79 19.88 -0.88
C ALA A 358 -14.23 18.42 -0.76
N ALA A 359 -14.08 17.61 -1.80
CA ALA A 359 -14.36 16.18 -1.77
C ALA A 359 -13.32 15.42 -0.93
N LEU A 360 -12.03 15.73 -1.07
CA LEU A 360 -10.95 15.16 -0.27
C LEU A 360 -11.12 15.48 1.22
N LYS A 361 -11.48 16.72 1.57
CA LYS A 361 -11.77 17.11 2.96
C LYS A 361 -12.93 16.29 3.55
N ARG A 362 -14.00 16.07 2.77
CA ARG A 362 -15.15 15.24 3.21
C ARG A 362 -14.79 13.76 3.38
N ALA A 363 -13.82 13.28 2.62
CA ALA A 363 -13.30 11.91 2.73
C ALA A 363 -12.12 11.79 3.71
N GLU A 364 -11.81 12.85 4.48
CA GLU A 364 -10.67 12.92 5.40
C GLU A 364 -9.33 12.53 4.77
N ALA A 365 -9.18 12.85 3.47
CA ALA A 365 -8.04 12.45 2.66
C ALA A 365 -7.13 13.63 2.33
N LEU A 366 -5.82 13.35 2.27
CA LEU A 366 -4.84 14.31 1.79
C LEU A 366 -4.79 14.35 0.25
N PRO A 367 -4.48 15.48 -0.39
CA PRO A 367 -4.37 15.64 -1.84
C PRO A 367 -3.11 15.00 -2.47
N ILE A 368 -2.58 13.93 -1.87
CA ILE A 368 -1.32 13.28 -2.23
C ILE A 368 -1.26 12.93 -3.73
N PHE A 369 -2.31 12.33 -4.29
CA PHE A 369 -2.33 11.96 -5.70
C PHE A 369 -2.28 13.19 -6.62
N LEU A 370 -3.13 14.17 -6.35
CA LEU A 370 -3.23 15.39 -7.16
C LEU A 370 -1.91 16.16 -7.15
N ASP A 371 -1.33 16.37 -5.97
CA ASP A 371 -0.07 17.09 -5.80
C ASP A 371 1.09 16.33 -6.46
N SER A 372 1.10 15.00 -6.35
CA SER A 372 2.11 14.16 -7.03
C SER A 372 2.00 14.27 -8.54
N MET A 373 0.79 14.29 -9.10
CA MET A 373 0.56 14.48 -10.54
C MET A 373 1.03 15.85 -11.03
N PHE A 374 0.82 16.92 -10.25
CA PHE A 374 1.39 18.24 -10.59
C PHE A 374 2.91 18.27 -10.47
N GLY A 375 3.48 17.59 -9.48
CA GLY A 375 4.93 17.46 -9.33
C GLY A 375 5.61 16.83 -10.57
N LEU A 376 4.90 16.00 -11.33
CA LEU A 376 5.43 15.42 -12.58
C LEU A 376 5.72 16.45 -13.67
N GLN A 377 5.09 17.63 -13.64
CA GLN A 377 5.33 18.69 -14.64
C GLN A 377 6.73 19.30 -14.53
N VAL A 378 7.39 19.10 -13.38
CA VAL A 378 8.79 19.50 -13.11
C VAL A 378 9.79 18.47 -13.68
N GLY A 379 9.29 17.35 -14.21
CA GLY A 379 10.07 16.31 -14.86
C GLY A 379 10.76 16.78 -16.14
N SER A 380 11.79 16.05 -16.55
CA SER A 380 12.49 16.28 -17.81
C SER A 380 11.69 15.80 -19.02
N GLN A 381 12.28 15.81 -20.21
CA GLN A 381 11.63 15.29 -21.42
C GLN A 381 11.21 13.81 -21.25
N PRO A 382 10.05 13.40 -21.79
CA PRO A 382 9.60 12.02 -21.76
C PRO A 382 10.48 11.10 -22.61
N TYR A 383 10.45 9.80 -22.30
CA TYR A 383 11.19 8.76 -23.02
C TYR A 383 10.96 8.75 -24.53
N SER A 384 9.73 9.03 -24.98
CA SER A 384 9.37 9.06 -26.41
C SER A 384 10.16 10.11 -27.19
N LEU A 385 10.33 11.31 -26.63
CA LEU A 385 11.11 12.40 -27.22
C LEU A 385 12.62 12.16 -27.10
N PHE A 386 13.06 11.57 -26.00
CA PHE A 386 14.46 11.19 -25.84
C PHE A 386 14.87 10.13 -26.88
N LYS A 387 14.03 9.10 -27.07
CA LYS A 387 14.26 8.01 -28.02
C LYS A 387 14.21 8.49 -29.48
N SER A 388 13.34 9.44 -29.82
CA SER A 388 13.29 9.98 -31.19
C SER A 388 14.57 10.72 -31.57
N ARG A 389 15.25 11.31 -30.59
CA ARG A 389 16.55 11.99 -30.76
C ARG A 389 17.74 11.04 -30.66
N ASN A 390 17.59 9.93 -29.95
CA ASN A 390 18.65 8.96 -29.71
C ASN A 390 18.17 7.54 -30.07
N SER A 391 18.37 7.15 -31.34
CA SER A 391 17.96 5.85 -31.85
C SER A 391 18.72 4.69 -31.18
N GLY A 392 18.02 3.59 -30.87
CA GLY A 392 18.63 2.39 -30.29
C GLY A 392 18.82 2.43 -28.77
N VAL A 393 18.46 3.54 -28.11
CA VAL A 393 18.68 3.70 -26.68
C VAL A 393 17.63 2.97 -25.84
N SER A 394 18.08 2.31 -24.77
CA SER A 394 17.24 1.55 -23.83
C SER A 394 16.56 2.46 -22.80
N ASN A 395 15.56 1.95 -22.07
CA ASN A 395 14.93 2.68 -20.97
C ASN A 395 15.92 2.98 -19.83
N TYR A 396 16.83 2.04 -19.55
CA TYR A 396 17.86 2.19 -18.53
C TYR A 396 18.81 3.37 -18.85
N ASN A 397 19.21 3.49 -20.11
CA ASN A 397 20.05 4.59 -20.55
C ASN A 397 19.32 5.95 -20.42
N TYR A 398 18.00 5.97 -20.60
CA TYR A 398 17.21 7.18 -20.38
C TYR A 398 17.14 7.55 -18.89
N GLU A 399 16.87 6.58 -18.01
CA GLU A 399 16.80 6.81 -16.56
C GLU A 399 18.12 7.29 -15.96
N THR A 400 19.25 6.89 -16.55
CA THR A 400 20.59 7.31 -16.13
C THR A 400 21.05 8.62 -16.76
N ALA A 401 20.70 8.89 -18.02
CA ALA A 401 21.13 10.09 -18.73
C ALA A 401 20.28 11.33 -18.45
N VAL A 402 19.03 11.17 -18.01
CA VAL A 402 18.09 12.27 -17.82
C VAL A 402 17.99 12.62 -16.33
N PRO A 403 18.16 13.90 -15.91
CA PRO A 403 18.17 14.27 -14.49
C PRO A 403 16.88 13.97 -13.72
N ARG A 404 15.72 14.16 -14.37
CA ARG A 404 14.40 13.90 -13.78
C ARG A 404 13.59 13.02 -14.74
N PRO A 405 13.92 11.72 -14.84
CA PRO A 405 13.29 10.85 -15.81
C PRO A 405 11.83 10.64 -15.42
N LEU A 406 10.94 10.79 -16.40
CA LEU A 406 9.53 10.48 -16.27
C LEU A 406 9.23 9.03 -16.65
N PRO A 407 8.19 8.39 -16.06
CA PRO A 407 7.72 7.07 -16.47
C PRO A 407 7.44 6.98 -17.97
N ARG A 408 7.70 5.82 -18.58
CA ARG A 408 7.44 5.62 -20.02
C ARG A 408 5.94 5.63 -20.35
N TYR A 409 5.12 5.13 -19.45
CA TYR A 409 3.68 5.00 -19.61
C TYR A 409 2.97 5.61 -18.41
N VAL A 410 1.76 6.10 -18.65
CA VAL A 410 0.80 6.40 -17.58
C VAL A 410 0.49 5.09 -16.83
N PHE A 411 0.23 5.19 -15.52
CA PHE A 411 -0.17 4.03 -14.73
C PHE A 411 -1.37 3.31 -15.38
N SER A 412 -1.41 1.99 -15.23
CA SER A 412 -2.43 1.12 -15.83
C SER A 412 -3.50 0.71 -14.81
N LEU A 413 -4.59 0.12 -15.30
CA LEU A 413 -5.61 -0.52 -14.45
C LEU A 413 -5.01 -1.56 -13.50
N THR A 414 -3.92 -2.23 -13.88
CA THR A 414 -3.18 -3.16 -13.01
C THR A 414 -2.53 -2.45 -11.82
N HIS A 415 -1.95 -1.27 -12.04
CA HIS A 415 -1.36 -0.47 -10.96
C HIS A 415 -2.42 -0.10 -9.94
N ILE A 416 -3.57 0.40 -10.41
CA ILE A 416 -4.70 0.81 -9.58
C ILE A 416 -5.26 -0.40 -8.81
N LYS A 417 -5.59 -1.51 -9.51
CA LYS A 417 -6.11 -2.73 -8.90
C LYS A 417 -5.20 -3.30 -7.82
N THR A 418 -3.89 -3.33 -8.08
CA THR A 418 -2.91 -3.89 -7.14
C THR A 418 -2.79 -3.00 -5.91
N THR A 419 -2.81 -1.68 -6.09
CA THR A 419 -2.87 -0.71 -4.99
C THR A 419 -4.13 -0.89 -4.16
N ALA A 420 -5.28 -1.14 -4.82
CA ALA A 420 -6.55 -1.40 -4.13
C ALA A 420 -6.50 -2.63 -3.23
N VAL A 421 -5.87 -3.72 -3.68
CA VAL A 421 -5.65 -4.91 -2.84
C VAL A 421 -4.69 -4.59 -1.68
N HIS A 422 -3.57 -3.91 -1.95
CA HIS A 422 -2.61 -3.58 -0.89
C HIS A 422 -3.20 -2.63 0.15
N ALA A 423 -4.09 -1.72 -0.25
CA ALA A 423 -4.78 -0.79 0.63
C ALA A 423 -5.72 -1.48 1.62
N GLY A 424 -6.36 -2.59 1.21
CA GLY A 424 -7.29 -3.37 2.03
C GLY A 424 -6.63 -4.45 2.89
N SER A 425 -5.30 -4.51 2.93
CA SER A 425 -4.58 -5.64 3.55
C SER A 425 -4.76 -5.77 5.06
N ASP A 426 -5.38 -4.78 5.73
CA ASP A 426 -5.80 -4.82 7.14
C ASP A 426 -7.07 -5.64 7.35
N GLN A 427 -7.94 -5.67 6.35
CA GLN A 427 -9.20 -6.40 6.43
C GLN A 427 -9.02 -7.88 6.15
N TYR A 428 -7.86 -8.28 5.59
CA TYR A 428 -7.55 -9.65 5.27
C TYR A 428 -7.43 -10.53 6.53
N ARG A 429 -8.15 -11.66 6.55
CA ARG A 429 -7.86 -12.77 7.46
C ARG A 429 -7.72 -14.10 6.72
N ASP A 430 -6.79 -14.92 7.19
CA ASP A 430 -6.56 -16.25 6.64
C ASP A 430 -7.77 -17.14 6.97
N GLY A 431 -8.40 -17.69 5.93
CA GLY A 431 -9.63 -18.47 6.08
C GLY A 431 -10.93 -17.67 6.08
N ASP A 432 -10.92 -16.37 5.76
CA ASP A 432 -12.17 -15.62 5.56
C ASP A 432 -13.08 -16.33 4.55
N LEU A 433 -14.32 -16.60 4.98
CA LEU A 433 -15.34 -17.25 4.15
C LEU A 433 -15.75 -16.37 2.96
N ILE A 434 -15.66 -15.05 3.11
CA ILE A 434 -16.09 -14.07 2.12
C ILE A 434 -14.87 -13.26 1.68
N ASN A 435 -14.49 -13.40 0.40
CA ASN A 435 -13.44 -12.59 -0.23
C ASN A 435 -14.06 -11.69 -1.30
N HIS A 436 -14.03 -10.37 -1.06
CA HIS A 436 -14.58 -9.35 -1.94
C HIS A 436 -13.62 -8.89 -3.05
N HIS A 437 -12.49 -9.55 -3.24
CA HIS A 437 -11.57 -9.23 -4.31
C HIS A 437 -11.77 -10.17 -5.51
N SER A 438 -11.22 -9.74 -6.65
CA SER A 438 -11.22 -10.56 -7.87
C SER A 438 -10.39 -11.84 -7.77
N HIS A 439 -9.83 -12.22 -6.62
CA HIS A 439 -8.94 -13.38 -6.43
C HIS A 439 -9.29 -14.13 -5.15
N THR A 440 -8.64 -15.28 -4.90
CA THR A 440 -8.86 -16.09 -3.69
C THR A 440 -7.98 -15.62 -2.54
N SER A 441 -8.37 -15.91 -1.30
CA SER A 441 -7.59 -15.56 -0.10
C SER A 441 -6.19 -16.21 -0.10
N ALA A 442 -6.05 -17.40 -0.70
CA ALA A 442 -4.75 -18.03 -0.94
C ALA A 442 -3.89 -17.25 -1.94
N THR A 443 -4.50 -16.70 -2.99
CA THR A 443 -3.79 -15.84 -3.95
C THR A 443 -3.33 -14.55 -3.28
N GLU A 444 -4.16 -13.99 -2.40
CA GLU A 444 -3.85 -12.78 -1.65
C GLU A 444 -2.65 -12.99 -0.71
N LYS A 445 -2.69 -14.06 0.09
CA LYS A 445 -1.61 -14.49 0.98
C LYS A 445 -0.27 -14.63 0.28
N HIS A 446 -0.26 -15.32 -0.87
CA HIS A 446 0.99 -15.71 -1.53
C HIS A 446 1.52 -14.67 -2.52
N TYR A 447 0.68 -13.78 -3.06
CA TYR A 447 1.08 -12.85 -4.12
C TYR A 447 0.93 -11.37 -3.80
N TYR A 448 0.11 -10.99 -2.81
CA TYR A 448 -0.15 -9.59 -2.45
C TYR A 448 0.35 -9.23 -1.04
N LEU A 449 0.34 -10.18 -0.09
CA LEU A 449 0.90 -10.00 1.25
C LEU A 449 2.38 -10.43 1.29
N THR A 450 3.20 -9.66 0.59
CA THR A 450 4.66 -9.87 0.50
C THR A 450 5.40 -8.64 1.03
N ASP A 451 6.73 -8.73 1.13
CA ASP A 451 7.58 -7.58 1.51
C ASP A 451 7.47 -6.39 0.55
N ALA A 452 6.92 -6.60 -0.65
CA ALA A 452 6.62 -5.52 -1.58
C ALA A 452 5.44 -4.64 -1.10
N ASN A 453 4.54 -5.16 -0.26
CA ASN A 453 3.45 -4.38 0.33
C ASN A 453 3.94 -3.67 1.59
N LYS A 454 4.41 -2.43 1.43
CA LYS A 454 4.90 -1.60 2.55
C LYS A 454 3.87 -1.38 3.65
N ASP A 455 2.58 -1.24 3.32
CA ASP A 455 1.54 -1.08 4.34
C ASP A 455 1.39 -2.34 5.20
N PHE A 456 1.45 -3.53 4.58
CA PHE A 456 1.48 -4.81 5.30
C PHE A 456 2.73 -4.92 6.20
N VAL A 457 3.93 -4.66 5.66
CA VAL A 457 5.19 -4.71 6.42
C VAL A 457 5.16 -3.75 7.62
N ASN A 458 4.73 -2.51 7.39
CA ASN A 458 4.62 -1.49 8.44
C ASN A 458 3.64 -1.88 9.55
N ARG A 459 2.53 -2.53 9.20
CA ARG A 459 1.53 -3.01 10.16
C ARG A 459 2.07 -4.19 10.96
N SER A 460 2.64 -5.19 10.29
CA SER A 460 3.29 -6.34 10.94
C SER A 460 4.36 -5.86 11.94
N GLY A 461 5.22 -4.91 11.53
CA GLY A 461 6.22 -4.32 12.42
C GLY A 461 5.65 -3.48 13.58
N ARG A 462 4.44 -2.91 13.48
CA ARG A 462 3.75 -2.27 14.62
C ARG A 462 3.23 -3.31 15.61
N ILE A 463 2.60 -4.37 15.11
CA ILE A 463 2.09 -5.46 15.95
C ILE A 463 3.25 -6.10 16.72
N THR A 464 4.36 -6.41 16.05
CA THR A 464 5.57 -6.94 16.71
C THR A 464 6.06 -6.01 17.81
N ARG A 465 6.15 -4.70 17.56
CA ARG A 465 6.56 -3.72 18.59
C ARG A 465 5.59 -3.66 19.77
N LEU A 466 4.29 -3.72 19.51
CA LEU A 466 3.28 -3.75 20.57
C LEU A 466 3.40 -5.01 21.43
N VAL A 467 3.54 -6.18 20.81
CA VAL A 467 3.73 -7.45 21.52
C VAL A 467 5.03 -7.44 22.31
N LEU A 468 6.14 -6.98 21.73
CA LEU A 468 7.41 -6.87 22.45
C LEU A 468 7.33 -5.90 23.63
N HIS A 469 6.64 -4.77 23.45
CA HIS A 469 6.40 -3.81 24.53
C HIS A 469 5.53 -4.42 25.64
N ASP A 470 4.51 -5.21 25.30
CA ASP A 470 3.67 -5.89 26.27
C ASP A 470 4.43 -6.99 27.02
N LEU A 471 5.21 -7.81 26.30
CA LEU A 471 6.11 -8.78 26.91
C LEU A 471 7.08 -8.10 27.88
N GLN A 472 7.71 -7.00 27.48
CA GLN A 472 8.67 -6.27 28.31
C GLN A 472 8.02 -5.69 29.59
N ASN A 473 6.82 -5.13 29.47
CA ASN A 473 6.21 -4.35 30.56
C ASN A 473 5.19 -5.13 31.39
N VAL A 474 4.68 -6.27 30.92
CA VAL A 474 3.68 -7.08 31.62
C VAL A 474 4.23 -8.45 31.99
N VAL A 475 4.92 -9.13 31.07
CA VAL A 475 5.40 -10.50 31.29
C VAL A 475 6.77 -10.52 31.98
N TYR A 476 7.66 -9.60 31.61
CA TYR A 476 9.05 -9.56 32.09
C TYR A 476 9.34 -8.40 33.07
N GLN A 477 8.32 -7.67 33.53
CA GLN A 477 8.52 -6.69 34.58
C GLN A 477 8.56 -7.40 35.95
N PRO A 478 9.62 -7.22 36.77
CA PRO A 478 9.63 -7.75 38.12
C PRO A 478 8.46 -7.13 38.88
N SER A 479 7.73 -7.98 39.59
CA SER A 479 6.46 -7.64 40.20
C SER A 479 6.67 -6.84 41.49
N ILE A 480 7.21 -5.63 41.40
CA ILE A 480 7.41 -4.72 42.54
C ILE A 480 6.10 -4.57 43.34
N SER A 481 4.96 -4.58 42.66
CA SER A 481 3.63 -4.61 43.27
C SER A 481 3.36 -5.88 44.07
N SER A 482 3.75 -7.06 43.58
CA SER A 482 3.64 -8.33 44.31
C SER A 482 4.63 -8.42 45.47
N ILE A 483 5.86 -7.94 45.31
CA ILE A 483 6.84 -7.83 46.41
C ILE A 483 6.27 -6.94 47.50
N LYS A 484 5.80 -5.73 47.15
CA LYS A 484 5.16 -4.80 48.11
C LYS A 484 3.95 -5.43 48.80
N ARG A 485 3.11 -6.18 48.06
CA ARG A 485 1.95 -6.88 48.63
C ARG A 485 2.39 -7.95 49.63
N ALA A 486 3.40 -8.76 49.28
CA ALA A 486 3.94 -9.80 50.16
C ALA A 486 4.58 -9.21 51.42
N VAL A 487 5.32 -8.10 51.29
CA VAL A 487 5.89 -7.38 52.44
C VAL A 487 4.79 -6.82 53.34
N ASN A 488 3.77 -6.18 52.75
CA ASN A 488 2.66 -5.62 53.52
C ASN A 488 1.85 -6.72 54.24
N ASP A 489 1.65 -7.89 53.61
CA ASP A 489 1.00 -9.04 54.24
C ASP A 489 1.79 -9.54 55.46
N LEU A 490 3.11 -9.76 55.29
CA LEU A 490 4.00 -10.11 56.40
C LEU A 490 3.97 -9.06 57.51
N GLU A 491 3.97 -7.77 57.16
CA GLU A 491 3.92 -6.67 58.11
C GLU A 491 2.61 -6.60 58.90
N LEU A 492 1.45 -6.78 58.24
CA LEU A 492 0.13 -6.79 58.88
C LEU A 492 -0.03 -7.96 59.85
N ARG A 493 0.57 -9.10 59.53
CA ARG A 493 0.54 -10.30 60.35
C ARG A 493 1.55 -10.28 61.50
N SER A 494 2.53 -9.38 61.47
CA SER A 494 3.61 -9.34 62.45
C SER A 494 3.30 -8.43 63.64
N ARG A 495 3.51 -8.93 64.86
CA ARG A 495 3.51 -8.13 66.09
C ARG A 495 4.81 -8.33 66.86
N VAL A 496 5.48 -7.22 67.15
CA VAL A 496 6.66 -7.20 68.03
C VAL A 496 6.16 -7.21 69.47
N ILE A 497 6.62 -8.18 70.27
CA ILE A 497 6.22 -8.34 71.66
C ILE A 497 7.44 -8.20 72.59
N GLU A 498 7.28 -7.50 73.71
CA GLU A 498 8.29 -7.47 74.77
C GLU A 498 8.45 -8.89 75.34
N ALA A 499 9.70 -9.33 75.51
CA ALA A 499 10.00 -10.65 76.05
C ALA A 499 9.56 -10.74 77.52
N THR A 500 8.32 -11.17 77.76
CA THR A 500 7.91 -11.68 79.06
C THR A 500 8.66 -13.00 79.27
N GLY A 501 9.46 -13.11 80.33
CA GLY A 501 10.29 -14.28 80.64
C GLY A 501 9.50 -15.55 81.02
N SER A 502 8.52 -15.93 80.21
CA SER A 502 7.71 -17.14 80.34
C SER A 502 8.30 -18.23 79.45
N GLU A 503 8.59 -19.39 80.04
CA GLU A 503 9.20 -20.56 79.38
C GLU A 503 8.28 -21.28 78.36
N ASP A 504 7.09 -20.76 78.08
CA ASP A 504 6.05 -21.39 77.22
C ASP A 504 6.01 -20.87 75.76
N ALA A 505 6.96 -20.04 75.34
CA ALA A 505 7.02 -19.61 73.94
C ALA A 505 7.83 -20.61 73.10
N HIS A 506 7.17 -21.44 72.29
CA HIS A 506 7.82 -22.18 71.21
C HIS A 506 8.50 -21.18 70.24
N VAL A 507 9.81 -20.97 70.41
CA VAL A 507 10.63 -20.17 69.49
C VAL A 507 10.74 -20.97 68.19
N HIS A 508 9.97 -20.57 67.17
CA HIS A 508 10.14 -21.12 65.83
C HIS A 508 11.46 -20.60 65.25
N PRO A 509 12.45 -21.47 64.94
CA PRO A 509 13.62 -21.04 64.19
C PRO A 509 13.15 -20.53 62.83
N LEU A 510 13.62 -19.33 62.45
CA LEU A 510 13.43 -18.76 61.11
C LEU A 510 14.23 -19.57 60.09
N HIS A 511 13.79 -20.80 59.81
CA HIS A 511 14.15 -21.44 58.57
C HIS A 511 13.42 -20.71 57.45
N PHE A 512 14.15 -20.31 56.41
CA PHE A 512 13.56 -19.94 55.12
C PHE A 512 12.70 -21.14 54.69
N PRO A 513 11.36 -21.07 54.75
CA PRO A 513 10.56 -22.23 54.41
C PRO A 513 10.75 -22.47 52.92
N ALA A 514 11.18 -23.67 52.53
CA ALA A 514 11.24 -24.07 51.13
C ALA A 514 9.84 -24.10 50.48
N THR A 515 8.78 -24.15 51.31
CA THR A 515 7.37 -24.16 50.93
C THR A 515 6.57 -23.22 51.84
N ARG A 516 5.87 -22.24 51.24
CA ARG A 516 4.89 -21.41 51.96
C ARG A 516 3.72 -22.30 52.39
N SER A 517 3.52 -22.51 53.67
CA SER A 517 2.24 -23.01 54.19
C SER A 517 1.26 -21.83 54.22
N ASP A 518 0.09 -21.99 53.59
CA ASP A 518 -1.09 -21.12 53.71
C ASP A 518 -1.64 -21.17 55.15
N SER A 519 -0.91 -20.61 56.12
CA SER A 519 -1.49 -20.33 57.43
C SER A 519 -1.71 -18.83 57.52
N ASP A 520 -2.92 -18.43 57.93
CA ASP A 520 -3.34 -17.05 58.23
C ASP A 520 -2.83 -16.59 59.61
N ASP A 521 -1.85 -17.30 60.18
CA ASP A 521 -1.47 -17.15 61.58
C ASP A 521 -0.72 -15.83 61.86
N LEU A 522 -0.98 -15.28 63.03
CA LEU A 522 -0.28 -14.12 63.59
C LEU A 522 1.20 -14.47 63.82
N ILE A 523 2.11 -13.66 63.27
CA ILE A 523 3.55 -13.80 63.44
C ILE A 523 3.96 -13.00 64.69
N LEU A 524 4.35 -13.70 65.75
CA LEU A 524 4.88 -13.07 66.96
C LEU A 524 6.40 -12.97 66.86
N VAL A 525 6.93 -11.75 66.88
CA VAL A 525 8.38 -11.50 66.84
C VAL A 525 8.82 -11.03 68.22
N PRO A 526 9.64 -11.81 68.96
CA PRO A 526 10.13 -11.40 70.26
C PRO A 526 11.16 -10.27 70.11
N ASP A 527 11.01 -9.19 70.88
CA ASP A 527 11.98 -8.09 70.92
C ASP A 527 13.21 -8.45 71.78
N THR A 528 14.03 -9.37 71.26
CA THR A 528 15.27 -9.80 71.90
C THR A 528 16.48 -9.50 71.02
N VAL A 529 17.64 -9.40 71.67
CA VAL A 529 18.91 -9.13 70.99
C VAL A 529 19.25 -10.25 70.01
N GLU A 530 18.99 -11.50 70.38
CA GLU A 530 19.24 -12.70 69.56
C GLU A 530 18.40 -12.67 68.28
N GLN A 531 17.12 -12.30 68.36
CA GLN A 531 16.24 -12.24 67.21
C GLN A 531 16.63 -11.11 66.26
N ALA A 532 16.98 -9.93 66.80
CA ALA A 532 17.49 -8.82 66.00
C ALA A 532 18.84 -9.18 65.34
N LEU A 533 19.71 -9.93 66.02
CA LEU A 533 20.98 -10.44 65.45
C LEU A 533 20.74 -11.35 64.24
N VAL A 534 19.76 -12.24 64.29
CA VAL A 534 19.40 -13.13 63.17
C VAL A 534 18.96 -12.32 61.94
N PHE A 535 18.13 -11.29 62.12
CA PHE A 535 17.70 -10.42 61.02
C PHE A 535 18.87 -9.65 60.41
N ILE A 536 19.71 -9.03 61.24
CA ILE A 536 20.90 -8.29 60.78
C ILE A 536 21.85 -9.22 60.01
N HIS A 537 22.09 -10.42 60.53
CA HIS A 537 22.95 -11.41 59.88
C HIS A 537 22.41 -11.87 58.52
N SER A 538 21.10 -12.15 58.44
CA SER A 538 20.43 -12.59 57.22
C SER A 538 20.45 -11.52 56.12
N ILE A 539 20.21 -10.25 56.48
CA ILE A 539 20.30 -9.12 55.54
C ILE A 539 21.72 -8.96 55.01
N THR A 540 22.71 -8.97 55.91
CA THR A 540 24.12 -8.79 55.53
C THR A 540 24.62 -9.90 54.62
N GLN A 541 24.30 -11.16 54.93
CA GLN A 541 24.67 -12.30 54.08
C GLN A 541 23.99 -12.25 52.71
N ALA A 542 22.75 -11.74 52.65
CA ALA A 542 22.03 -11.63 51.39
C ALA A 542 22.62 -10.54 50.49
N GLU A 543 23.03 -9.41 51.06
CA GLU A 543 23.72 -8.33 50.34
C GLU A 543 25.06 -8.81 49.75
N GLU A 544 25.86 -9.55 50.54
CA GLU A 544 27.15 -10.09 50.12
C GLU A 544 27.00 -11.10 48.96
N ARG A 545 25.94 -11.91 48.97
CA ARG A 545 25.75 -13.02 48.02
C ARG A 545 24.68 -12.77 46.95
N TYR A 546 24.11 -11.57 46.90
CA TYR A 546 22.96 -11.24 46.06
C TYR A 546 23.15 -11.60 44.57
N GLN A 547 24.28 -11.19 43.99
CA GLN A 547 24.58 -11.44 42.57
C GLN A 547 24.66 -12.94 42.25
N HIS A 548 25.20 -13.73 43.18
CA HIS A 548 25.32 -15.17 42.98
C HIS A 548 23.95 -15.87 43.10
N LEU A 549 23.16 -15.47 44.11
CA LEU A 549 21.79 -15.98 44.31
C LEU A 549 20.87 -15.61 43.13
N LEU A 550 20.98 -14.39 42.60
CA LEU A 550 20.16 -13.93 41.46
C LEU A 550 20.47 -14.72 40.18
N ASN A 551 21.74 -15.05 39.95
CA ASN A 551 22.15 -15.82 38.78
C ASN A 551 21.72 -17.29 38.85
N GLN A 552 21.67 -17.88 40.05
CA GLN A 552 21.31 -19.29 40.22
C GLN A 552 19.81 -19.51 40.40
N ARG A 553 19.12 -18.66 41.17
CA ARG A 553 17.70 -18.82 41.54
C ARG A 553 16.93 -17.49 41.49
N PRO A 554 16.74 -16.90 40.31
CA PRO A 554 16.10 -15.58 40.17
C PRO A 554 14.67 -15.54 40.73
N ASP A 555 13.87 -16.60 40.51
CA ASP A 555 12.48 -16.68 41.00
C ASP A 555 12.39 -16.70 42.53
N TRP A 556 13.30 -17.41 43.21
CA TRP A 556 13.35 -17.46 44.67
C TRP A 556 13.81 -16.13 45.26
N VAL A 557 14.77 -15.48 44.60
CA VAL A 557 15.22 -14.14 44.99
C VAL A 557 14.07 -13.15 44.91
N GLU A 558 13.31 -13.13 43.81
CA GLU A 558 12.18 -12.21 43.64
C GLU A 558 11.03 -12.50 44.61
N ARG A 559 10.64 -13.77 44.77
CA ARG A 559 9.38 -14.14 45.46
C ARG A 559 9.52 -14.40 46.96
N THR A 560 10.74 -14.72 47.42
CA THR A 560 10.99 -15.16 48.79
C THR A 560 12.02 -14.28 49.48
N LEU A 561 13.22 -14.15 48.91
CA LEU A 561 14.32 -13.42 49.55
C LEU A 561 13.99 -11.93 49.69
N LEU A 562 13.69 -11.24 48.59
CA LEU A 562 13.44 -9.79 48.60
C LEU A 562 12.27 -9.41 49.53
N PRO A 563 11.10 -10.08 49.50
CA PRO A 563 10.03 -9.80 50.45
C PRO A 563 10.44 -10.01 51.92
N GLN A 564 11.20 -11.06 52.22
CA GLN A 564 11.62 -11.35 53.58
C GLN A 564 12.66 -10.34 54.10
N LEU A 565 13.64 -9.96 53.28
CA LEU A 565 14.65 -8.98 53.67
C LEU A 565 14.05 -7.60 53.94
N GLU A 566 13.12 -7.16 53.09
CA GLU A 566 12.40 -5.91 53.28
C GLU A 566 11.54 -5.96 54.55
N TRP A 567 10.83 -7.08 54.79
CA TRP A 567 10.07 -7.28 56.03
C TRP A 567 10.96 -7.28 57.29
N MET A 568 12.10 -7.98 57.27
CA MET A 568 13.07 -8.00 58.37
C MET A 568 13.60 -6.59 58.65
N SER A 569 13.94 -5.84 57.60
CA SER A 569 14.43 -4.46 57.71
C SER A 569 13.40 -3.54 58.37
N ARG A 570 12.12 -3.64 57.97
CA ARG A 570 11.02 -2.88 58.60
C ARG A 570 10.73 -3.31 60.03
N THR A 571 10.86 -4.60 60.33
CA THR A 571 10.62 -5.15 61.67
C THR A 571 11.73 -4.72 62.63
N LEU A 572 12.99 -4.71 62.19
CA LEU A 572 14.12 -4.20 62.97
C LEU A 572 13.92 -2.75 63.42
N LEU A 573 13.33 -1.89 62.58
CA LEU A 573 13.01 -0.50 62.95
C LEU A 573 11.99 -0.39 64.09
N LYS A 574 11.19 -1.44 64.32
CA LYS A 574 10.17 -1.51 65.38
C LYS A 574 10.69 -2.17 66.67
N MET A 575 11.90 -2.75 66.65
CA MET A 575 12.50 -3.45 67.80
C MET A 575 13.38 -2.51 68.62
N GLY A 576 13.15 -2.45 69.93
CA GLY A 576 14.00 -1.70 70.87
C GLY A 576 15.39 -2.31 71.04
N SER A 577 15.52 -3.64 70.85
CA SER A 577 16.78 -4.38 70.96
C SER A 577 17.75 -4.18 69.78
N ALA A 578 17.29 -3.61 68.65
CA ALA A 578 18.04 -3.54 67.39
C ALA A 578 19.40 -2.82 67.53
N THR A 579 19.45 -1.72 68.28
CA THR A 579 20.69 -0.93 68.46
C THR A 579 21.76 -1.72 69.23
N LYS A 580 21.33 -2.54 70.19
CA LYS A 580 22.23 -3.40 70.98
C LYS A 580 22.72 -4.57 70.13
N ALA A 581 21.81 -5.22 69.39
CA ALA A 581 22.14 -6.28 68.45
C ALA A 581 23.14 -5.82 67.38
N GLN A 582 23.00 -4.61 66.83
CA GLN A 582 23.95 -4.07 65.84
C GLN A 582 25.39 -3.98 66.40
N LYS A 583 25.54 -3.59 67.67
CA LYS A 583 26.84 -3.50 68.34
C LYS A 583 27.44 -4.88 68.59
N GLU A 584 26.62 -5.84 69.00
CA GLU A 584 27.04 -7.22 69.22
C GLU A 584 27.40 -7.92 67.90
N TYR A 585 26.61 -7.71 66.84
CA TYR A 585 26.87 -8.25 65.51
C TYR A 585 28.25 -7.86 64.99
N ALA A 586 28.66 -6.61 65.19
CA ALA A 586 29.98 -6.13 64.79
C ALA A 586 31.14 -6.90 65.46
N GLN A 587 30.92 -7.48 66.65
CA GLN A 587 31.91 -8.26 67.38
C GLN A 587 31.90 -9.75 66.99
N ILE A 588 30.72 -10.30 66.65
CA ILE A 588 30.55 -11.75 66.44
C ILE A 588 30.37 -12.17 64.97
N LYS A 589 30.27 -11.23 64.02
CA LYS A 589 29.96 -11.51 62.59
C LYS A 589 30.79 -12.65 61.99
N LEU A 590 32.08 -12.74 62.32
CA LEU A 590 33.01 -13.74 61.79
C LEU A 590 32.75 -15.17 62.28
N TYR A 591 32.00 -15.33 63.38
CA TYR A 591 31.73 -16.62 64.01
C TYR A 591 30.32 -17.14 63.70
N LEU A 592 29.49 -16.36 63.00
CA LEU A 592 28.13 -16.75 62.65
C LEU A 592 28.13 -17.64 61.39
N PRO A 593 27.27 -18.68 61.36
CA PRO A 593 27.22 -19.63 60.25
C PRO A 593 26.64 -18.98 58.98
N PRO A 594 27.07 -19.39 57.78
CA PRO A 594 26.54 -18.84 56.54
C PRO A 594 25.09 -19.26 56.32
N VAL A 595 24.22 -18.28 56.02
CA VAL A 595 22.76 -18.49 55.93
C VAL A 595 22.34 -19.18 54.63
N PHE A 596 22.99 -18.86 53.51
CA PHE A 596 22.50 -19.23 52.17
C PHE A 596 23.29 -20.34 51.47
N ASP A 597 24.30 -20.93 52.11
CA ASP A 597 25.20 -21.92 51.47
C ASP A 597 24.45 -23.15 50.98
N HIS A 598 23.50 -23.64 51.77
CA HIS A 598 22.63 -24.77 51.40
C HIS A 598 21.79 -24.53 50.13
N LEU A 599 21.47 -23.27 49.80
CA LEU A 599 20.73 -22.91 48.59
C LEU A 599 21.63 -22.83 47.35
N LEU A 600 22.94 -22.70 47.56
CA LEU A 600 23.96 -22.63 46.52
C LEU A 600 24.57 -24.02 46.22
N GLU A 601 24.50 -24.94 47.18
CA GLU A 601 25.03 -26.31 47.07
C GLU A 601 24.08 -27.30 46.35
N THR A 602 22.78 -27.00 46.29
CA THR A 602 21.77 -27.88 45.67
C THR A 602 21.49 -27.47 44.22
N LEU A 603 22.20 -28.09 43.27
CA LEU A 603 21.79 -28.19 41.86
C LEU A 603 21.02 -29.50 41.67
N GLU A 604 19.70 -29.43 41.75
CA GLU A 604 18.83 -30.39 41.03
C GLU A 604 18.24 -29.69 39.80
#